data_AF-A0A965Y8V4-F1
#
_entry.id   AF-A0A965Y8V4-F1
#
_cell.length_a   1.000
_cell.length_b   1.000
_cell.length_c   1.000
_cell.angle_alpha   90.00
_cell.angle_beta   90.00
_cell.angle_gamma   90.00
#
_symmetry.space_group_name_H-M   'P 1'
#
loop_
_entity.id
_entity.type
_entity.pdbx_description
1 polymer ?
#
loop_
_entity_poly.entity_id
_entity_poly.type
_entity_poly.pdbx_seq_one_letter_code
_entity_poly.pdbx_strand_id
1 'polypeptide(L)'
;MGIDQYFEVIGGDNREIGRDTKAKVIEYVLETMGAKKEDAVMVGDRKFDVEGAHLVGLPCIAVEFGYGDKAEFDACGADYIAATPKAVAELF
;
A
#
# COMPACT_ATOMS: atom_id res chain seq x y z
N MET A 1 17.32 -4.35 -8.17
CA MET A 1 16.93 -5.77 -8.25
C MET A 1 16.39 -6.15 -9.63
N GLY A 2 16.39 -5.27 -10.65
CA GLY A 2 15.95 -5.61 -12.01
C GLY A 2 14.48 -6.00 -12.09
N ILE A 3 13.65 -5.30 -11.32
CA ILE A 3 12.19 -5.52 -11.23
C ILE A 3 11.41 -4.26 -11.59
N ASP A 4 12.09 -3.14 -11.83
CA ASP A 4 11.52 -1.84 -12.18
C ASP A 4 10.65 -1.90 -13.44
N GLN A 5 10.94 -2.82 -14.36
CA GLN A 5 10.13 -3.06 -15.56
C GLN A 5 8.69 -3.53 -15.29
N TYR A 6 8.38 -3.97 -14.07
CA TYR A 6 7.03 -4.38 -13.68
C TYR A 6 6.21 -3.25 -13.05
N PHE A 7 6.80 -2.06 -12.84
CA PHE A 7 6.15 -0.92 -12.22
C PHE A 7 5.94 0.20 -13.24
N GLU A 8 4.69 0.63 -13.41
CA GLU A 8 4.36 1.78 -14.27
C GLU A 8 4.83 3.10 -13.65
N VAL A 9 4.69 3.23 -12.33
CA VAL A 9 5.11 4.42 -11.55
C VAL A 9 5.86 3.97 -10.30
N ILE A 10 6.97 4.65 -10.00
CA ILE A 10 7.71 4.49 -8.74
C ILE A 10 7.67 5.81 -7.97
N GLY A 11 6.89 5.84 -6.88
CA GLY A 11 6.76 7.00 -6.00
C GLY A 11 7.33 6.73 -4.59
N GLY A 12 8.19 7.63 -4.12
CA GLY A 12 8.72 7.63 -2.74
C GLY A 12 8.37 8.90 -1.99
N ASP A 13 8.82 9.07 -0.76
CA ASP A 13 8.69 10.36 -0.07
C ASP A 13 9.51 11.45 -0.79
N ASN A 14 9.06 12.70 -0.68
CA ASN A 14 9.83 13.87 -1.09
C ASN A 14 9.48 15.03 -0.14
N ARG A 15 10.34 15.26 0.85
CA ARG A 15 10.11 16.24 1.90
C ARG A 15 10.24 17.68 1.43
N GLU A 16 11.01 17.96 0.38
CA GLU A 16 11.18 19.31 -0.16
C GLU A 16 9.86 19.87 -0.71
N ILE A 17 9.02 18.98 -1.26
CA ILE A 17 7.69 19.31 -1.78
C ILE A 17 6.56 18.88 -0.83
N GLY A 18 6.89 18.50 0.40
CA GLY A 18 5.92 18.14 1.43
C GLY A 18 5.23 16.79 1.26
N ARG A 19 5.76 15.86 0.45
CA ARG A 19 5.26 14.48 0.32
C ARG A 19 5.94 13.59 1.36
N ASP A 20 5.50 13.72 2.61
CA ASP A 20 6.13 13.14 3.81
C ASP A 20 5.26 12.11 4.54
N THR A 21 4.05 11.82 4.05
CA THR A 21 3.15 10.80 4.59
C THR A 21 2.85 9.73 3.56
N LYS A 22 2.46 8.53 4.03
CA LYS A 22 2.07 7.43 3.15
C LYS A 22 0.88 7.80 2.25
N ALA A 23 -0.13 8.47 2.80
CA ALA A 23 -1.29 8.94 2.03
C ALA A 23 -0.87 9.83 0.85
N LYS A 24 0.01 10.81 1.06
CA LYS A 24 0.51 11.69 -0.01
C LYS A 24 1.32 10.95 -1.07
N VAL A 25 2.04 9.89 -0.68
CA VAL A 25 2.75 9.03 -1.65
C VAL A 25 1.76 8.23 -2.49
N ILE A 26 0.73 7.65 -1.88
CA ILE A 26 -0.33 6.90 -2.57
C ILE A 26 -1.09 7.81 -3.54
N GLU A 27 -1.53 8.99 -3.09
CA GLU A 27 -2.22 9.98 -3.92
C GLU A 27 -1.38 10.36 -5.14
N TYR A 28 -0.10 10.69 -4.93
CA TYR A 28 0.82 11.02 -6.01
C TYR A 28 0.95 9.89 -7.05
N VAL A 29 1.06 8.63 -6.62
CA VAL A 29 1.19 7.49 -7.53
C VAL A 29 -0.11 7.27 -8.32
N LEU A 30 -1.27 7.33 -7.66
CA LEU A 30 -2.57 7.20 -8.33
C LEU A 30 -2.78 8.31 -9.37
N GLU A 31 -2.49 9.55 -9.01
CA GLU A 31 -2.60 10.71 -9.90
C GLU A 31 -1.66 10.58 -11.10
N THR A 32 -0.41 10.17 -10.86
CA THR A 32 0.60 10.01 -11.94
C THR A 32 0.22 8.88 -12.89
N MET A 33 -0.36 7.80 -12.38
CA MET A 33 -0.85 6.66 -13.16
C MET A 33 -2.18 6.94 -13.86
N GLY A 34 -2.91 7.98 -13.44
CA GLY A 34 -4.28 8.24 -13.91
C GLY A 34 -5.29 7.18 -13.46
N ALA A 35 -4.99 6.50 -12.35
CA ALA A 35 -5.77 5.37 -11.86
C ALA A 35 -6.94 5.81 -10.98
N LYS A 36 -8.04 5.06 -11.07
CA LYS A 36 -9.21 5.23 -10.23
C LYS A 36 -9.02 4.48 -8.92
N LYS A 37 -9.50 5.07 -7.82
CA LYS A 37 -9.41 4.47 -6.48
C LYS A 37 -10.19 3.17 -6.40
N GLU A 38 -11.30 3.08 -7.12
CA GLU A 38 -12.18 1.91 -7.14
C GLU A 38 -11.52 0.68 -7.79
N ASP A 39 -10.49 0.90 -8.61
CA ASP A 39 -9.73 -0.13 -9.33
C ASP A 39 -8.38 -0.44 -8.65
N ALA A 40 -8.15 0.07 -7.43
CA ALA A 40 -6.86 0.01 -6.74
C ALA A 40 -6.95 -0.59 -5.33
N VAL A 41 -5.87 -1.26 -4.92
CA VAL A 41 -5.65 -1.78 -3.57
C VAL A 41 -4.23 -1.45 -3.13
N MET A 42 -4.04 -1.11 -1.85
CA MET A 42 -2.71 -0.97 -1.27
C MET A 42 -2.22 -2.33 -0.73
N VAL A 43 -0.95 -2.65 -0.95
CA VAL A 43 -0.30 -3.81 -0.33
C VAL A 43 0.89 -3.31 0.46
N GLY A 44 0.95 -3.64 1.76
CA GLY A 44 2.01 -3.17 2.64
C GLY A 44 2.13 -4.00 3.91
N ASP A 45 3.23 -3.84 4.63
CA ASP A 45 3.58 -4.70 5.77
C ASP A 45 3.49 -3.97 7.11
N ARG A 46 3.13 -2.68 7.11
CA ARG A 46 3.05 -1.87 8.33
C ARG A 46 1.70 -1.18 8.46
N LYS A 47 1.34 -0.83 9.70
CA LYS A 47 0.15 0.00 9.99
C LYS A 47 0.11 1.29 9.17
N PHE A 48 1.26 1.88 8.83
CA PHE A 48 1.32 3.10 8.04
C PHE A 48 0.77 2.92 6.62
N ASP A 49 0.90 1.71 6.05
CA ASP A 49 0.31 1.36 4.77
C ASP A 49 -1.20 1.28 4.86
N VAL A 50 -1.71 0.62 5.90
CA VAL A 50 -3.15 0.49 6.17
C VAL A 50 -3.78 1.86 6.43
N GLU A 51 -3.24 2.62 7.39
CA GLU A 51 -3.72 3.96 7.73
C GLU A 51 -3.61 4.91 6.53
N GLY A 52 -2.51 4.82 5.77
CA GLY A 52 -2.30 5.62 4.56
C GLY A 52 -3.31 5.29 3.46
N ALA A 53 -3.60 4.02 3.23
CA ALA A 53 -4.59 3.56 2.26
C ALA A 53 -5.99 4.03 2.64
N HIS A 54 -6.39 3.85 3.89
CA HIS A 54 -7.70 4.27 4.39
C HIS A 54 -7.92 5.77 4.30
N LEU A 55 -6.89 6.58 4.59
CA LEU A 55 -6.95 8.04 4.41
C LEU A 55 -7.22 8.44 2.95
N VAL A 56 -6.71 7.67 1.99
CA VAL A 56 -6.93 7.89 0.55
C VAL A 56 -8.24 7.25 0.08
N GLY A 57 -8.84 6.37 0.89
CA GLY A 57 -10.07 5.63 0.55
C GLY A 57 -9.81 4.36 -0.25
N LEU A 58 -8.64 3.72 -0.07
CA LEU A 58 -8.31 2.43 -0.66
C LEU A 58 -8.42 1.30 0.38
N PRO A 59 -8.82 0.08 -0.03
CA PRO A 59 -8.60 -1.11 0.77
C PRO A 59 -7.09 -1.41 0.88
N CYS A 60 -6.68 -2.04 1.99
CA CYS A 60 -5.31 -2.48 2.21
C CYS A 60 -5.22 -3.98 2.50
N ILE A 61 -4.34 -4.67 1.76
CA ILE A 61 -3.89 -6.03 2.06
C ILE A 61 -2.60 -5.92 2.88
N ALA A 62 -2.71 -6.18 4.18
CA ALA A 62 -1.57 -6.22 5.09
C ALA A 62 -0.84 -7.57 4.97
N VAL A 63 0.49 -7.55 4.81
CA VAL A 63 1.29 -8.75 4.61
C VAL A 63 2.16 -9.08 5.82
N GLU A 64 2.15 -10.35 6.27
CA GLU A 64 2.87 -10.80 7.48
C GLU A 64 4.32 -11.23 7.20
N PHE A 65 4.74 -11.26 5.93
CA PHE A 65 6.11 -11.61 5.53
C PHE A 65 7.05 -10.39 5.49
N GLY A 66 6.67 -9.29 6.14
CA GLY A 66 7.49 -8.10 6.37
C GLY A 66 7.76 -7.88 7.87
N TYR A 67 7.52 -6.67 8.35
CA TYR A 67 7.83 -6.24 9.73
C TYR A 67 6.61 -6.14 10.65
N GLY A 68 5.40 -5.98 10.12
CA GLY A 68 4.17 -5.96 10.91
C GLY A 68 3.69 -7.36 11.26
N ASP A 69 2.75 -7.43 12.20
CA ASP A 69 2.15 -8.67 12.66
C ASP A 69 0.63 -8.55 12.72
N LYS A 70 -0.04 -9.69 12.93
CA LYS A 70 -1.49 -9.75 13.05
C LYS A 70 -2.06 -8.79 14.09
N ALA A 71 -1.37 -8.56 15.22
CA ALA A 71 -1.87 -7.67 16.26
C ALA A 71 -1.82 -6.20 15.80
N GLU A 72 -0.75 -5.78 15.11
CA GLU A 72 -0.66 -4.46 14.46
C GLU A 72 -1.78 -4.28 13.43
N PHE A 73 -2.02 -5.30 12.59
CA PHE A 73 -3.01 -5.25 11.51
C PHE A 73 -4.47 -5.28 11.99
N ASP A 74 -4.77 -6.09 13.00
CA ASP A 74 -6.08 -6.11 13.64
C ASP A 74 -6.36 -4.75 14.33
N ALA A 75 -5.33 -4.09 14.89
CA ALA A 75 -5.47 -2.81 15.57
C ALA A 75 -5.66 -1.62 14.62
N CYS A 76 -5.01 -1.62 13.45
CA CYS A 76 -5.23 -0.57 12.44
C CYS A 76 -6.39 -0.89 11.47
N GLY A 77 -7.00 -2.08 11.58
CA GLY A 77 -8.20 -2.44 10.83
C GLY A 77 -7.95 -2.82 9.37
N ALA A 78 -6.86 -3.54 9.08
CA ALA A 78 -6.57 -4.00 7.72
C ALA A 78 -7.74 -4.76 7.08
N ASP A 79 -8.06 -4.47 5.82
CA ASP A 79 -9.18 -5.08 5.10
C ASP A 79 -8.93 -6.56 4.80
N TYR A 80 -7.67 -6.91 4.53
CA TYR A 80 -7.20 -8.27 4.32
C TYR A 80 -5.83 -8.48 4.99
N ILE A 81 -5.57 -9.71 5.44
CA ILE A 81 -4.26 -10.12 5.97
C ILE A 81 -3.78 -11.33 5.17
N ALA A 82 -2.56 -11.27 4.64
CA ALA A 82 -1.97 -12.33 3.85
C ALA A 82 -0.60 -12.78 4.41
N ALA A 83 -0.52 -14.06 4.76
CA ALA A 83 0.70 -14.65 5.32
C ALA A 83 1.80 -14.93 4.29
N THR A 84 1.48 -14.94 2.98
CA THR A 84 2.44 -15.25 1.91
C THR A 84 2.16 -14.44 0.64
N PRO A 85 3.16 -14.22 -0.24
CA PRO A 85 2.93 -13.58 -1.53
C PRO A 85 1.90 -14.32 -2.40
N LYS A 86 1.86 -15.65 -2.30
CA LYS A 86 0.88 -16.47 -3.01
C LYS A 86 -0.55 -16.17 -2.55
N ALA A 87 -0.76 -16.01 -1.25
CA ALA A 87 -2.08 -15.68 -0.72
C ALA A 87 -2.60 -14.32 -1.21
N VAL A 88 -1.71 -13.34 -1.46
CA VAL A 88 -2.08 -12.06 -2.07
C VAL A 88 -2.63 -12.27 -3.49
N ALA A 89 -1.97 -13.11 -4.28
CA ALA A 89 -2.38 -13.40 -5.65
C ALA A 89 -3.70 -14.18 -5.74
N GLU A 90 -4.08 -14.91 -4.70
CA GLU A 90 -5.33 -15.70 -4.64
C GLU A 90 -6.57 -14.87 -4.23
N LEU A 91 -6.40 -13.57 -3.95
CA LEU A 91 -7.51 -12.64 -3.65
C LEU A 91 -8.21 -12.09 -4.90
N PHE A 92 -7.66 -12.32 -6.09
CA PHE A 92 -8.13 -11.84 -7.39
C PHE A 92 -8.21 -12.98 -8.41
#